data_AF-A0A847DIM7-F1
#
_entry.id   AF-A0A847DIM7-F1
#
_cell.length_a   1.000
_cell.length_b   1.000
_cell.length_c   1.000
_cell.angle_alpha   90.00
_cell.angle_beta   90.00
_cell.angle_gamma   90.00
#
_symmetry.space_group_name_H-M   'P 1'
#
loop_
_entity.id
_entity.type
_entity.pdbx_description
1 polymer ?
#
loop_
_entity_poly.entity_id
_entity_poly.type
_entity_poly.pdbx_seq_one_letter_code
_entity_poly.pdbx_strand_id
1 'polypeptide(L)'
;MKSLLLTLTILVISTATFASDIDVSGKWAGVYGTMGTMTYEFLVDGNKLYGTTIGEGDSRIDIVKGKVKTSKKKGTEISFEVPVSTGGIKMSIVYTGEVIDENTIELTFKTKARGARQPGFDGFNDGFGGGGGGGVGGFNSGFGGTGSRETKFVIKRVESF
;
A
#
# COMPACT_ATOMS: atom_id res chain seq x y z
N MET A 1 -40.64 46.37 -27.16
CA MET A 1 -39.81 46.72 -25.98
C MET A 1 -40.10 45.61 -24.97
N LYS A 2 -39.38 44.49 -24.97
CA LYS A 2 -38.06 44.29 -24.33
C LYS A 2 -38.10 44.67 -22.84
N SER A 3 -38.77 43.88 -21.99
CA SER A 3 -38.52 43.79 -20.54
C SER A 3 -39.71 43.14 -19.83
N LEU A 4 -39.82 41.82 -19.87
CA LEU A 4 -40.44 41.02 -18.80
C LEU A 4 -40.06 39.56 -19.05
N LEU A 5 -38.74 39.39 -19.14
CA LEU A 5 -38.04 38.13 -19.33
C LEU A 5 -37.37 37.85 -17.99
N LEU A 6 -38.16 37.59 -16.95
CA LEU A 6 -37.63 37.35 -15.61
C LEU A 6 -38.41 36.22 -14.94
N THR A 7 -37.65 35.22 -14.51
CA THR A 7 -37.96 34.34 -13.38
C THR A 7 -38.87 33.15 -13.67
N LEU A 8 -38.41 32.19 -14.46
CA LEU A 8 -38.87 30.80 -14.29
C LEU A 8 -37.68 29.84 -14.25
N THR A 9 -37.12 29.77 -13.04
CA THR A 9 -36.74 28.54 -12.36
C THR A 9 -36.04 27.50 -13.22
N ILE A 10 -34.73 27.71 -13.42
CA ILE A 10 -33.81 26.63 -13.76
C ILE A 10 -33.80 25.66 -12.56
N LEU A 11 -34.66 24.65 -12.61
CA LEU A 11 -34.58 23.49 -11.74
C LEU A 11 -33.35 22.69 -12.19
N VAL A 12 -32.17 23.09 -11.71
CA VAL A 12 -30.97 22.26 -11.78
C VAL A 12 -31.28 21.05 -10.91
N ILE A 13 -31.72 19.96 -11.54
CA ILE A 13 -31.73 18.64 -10.93
C ILE A 13 -30.26 18.27 -10.76
N SER A 14 -29.66 18.69 -9.64
CA SER A 14 -28.43 18.13 -9.14
C SER A 14 -28.74 16.70 -8.76
N THR A 15 -28.71 15.80 -9.75
CA THR A 15 -28.51 14.39 -9.47
C THR A 15 -27.18 14.30 -8.74
N ALA A 16 -27.26 14.21 -7.40
CA ALA A 16 -26.22 13.60 -6.62
C ALA A 16 -26.12 12.16 -7.14
N THR A 17 -25.33 11.98 -8.20
CA THR A 17 -24.75 10.69 -8.51
C THR A 17 -23.91 10.36 -7.31
N PHE A 18 -24.53 9.67 -6.34
CA PHE A 18 -23.82 8.76 -5.49
C PHE A 18 -23.13 7.82 -6.47
N ALA A 19 -21.84 8.07 -6.72
CA ALA A 19 -20.99 6.98 -7.13
C ALA A 19 -21.26 5.92 -6.06
N SER A 20 -21.85 4.80 -6.46
CA SER A 20 -21.97 3.64 -5.60
C SER A 20 -20.54 3.30 -5.21
N ASP A 21 -20.08 3.85 -4.09
CA ASP A 21 -18.77 3.59 -3.56
C ASP A 21 -18.76 2.08 -3.30
N ILE A 22 -17.92 1.37 -4.03
CA ILE A 22 -17.74 -0.06 -3.78
C ILE A 22 -17.21 -0.15 -2.35
N ASP A 23 -17.98 -0.81 -1.48
CA ASP A 23 -17.59 -0.94 -0.09
C ASP A 23 -16.29 -1.74 -0.01
N VAL A 24 -15.23 -1.09 0.47
CA VAL A 24 -13.93 -1.73 0.69
C VAL A 24 -13.87 -2.42 2.06
N SER A 25 -14.83 -2.14 2.94
CA SER A 25 -14.88 -2.73 4.28
C SER A 25 -15.10 -4.24 4.21
N GLY A 26 -14.44 -4.97 5.12
CA GLY A 26 -14.56 -6.42 5.23
C GLY A 26 -13.21 -7.14 5.19
N LYS A 27 -13.29 -8.46 5.06
CA LYS A 27 -12.12 -9.34 5.04
C LYS A 27 -11.70 -9.62 3.61
N TRP A 28 -10.40 -9.54 3.37
CA TRP A 28 -9.79 -9.74 2.07
C TRP A 28 -8.59 -10.66 2.20
N ALA A 29 -8.40 -11.56 1.25
CA ALA A 29 -7.25 -12.46 1.22
C ALA A 29 -6.68 -12.58 -0.19
N GLY A 30 -5.36 -12.67 -0.29
CA GLY A 30 -4.69 -12.90 -1.56
C GLY A 30 -3.39 -13.64 -1.36
N VAL A 31 -2.94 -14.33 -2.40
CA VAL A 31 -1.67 -15.06 -2.39
C VAL A 31 -0.59 -14.16 -2.95
N TYR A 32 0.47 -13.96 -2.18
CA TYR A 32 1.63 -13.17 -2.60
C TYR A 32 2.85 -14.07 -2.81
N GLY A 33 3.12 -14.40 -4.08
CA GLY A 33 4.28 -15.20 -4.48
C GLY A 33 4.44 -16.47 -3.63
N THR A 34 5.65 -16.72 -3.15
CA THR A 34 5.97 -17.82 -2.22
C THR A 34 5.83 -17.43 -0.75
N MET A 35 5.50 -16.17 -0.43
CA MET A 35 5.34 -15.71 0.96
C MET A 35 4.00 -16.14 1.59
N GLY A 36 3.09 -16.70 0.78
CA GLY A 36 1.85 -17.29 1.26
C GLY A 36 0.65 -16.35 1.19
N THR A 37 -0.36 -16.67 1.98
CA THR A 37 -1.64 -15.97 1.98
C THR A 37 -1.59 -14.76 2.90
N MET A 38 -1.82 -13.59 2.34
CA MET A 38 -1.99 -12.34 3.08
C MET A 38 -3.47 -12.11 3.34
N THR A 39 -3.83 -11.81 4.58
CA THR A 39 -5.21 -11.47 4.97
C THR A 39 -5.26 -10.04 5.51
N TYR A 40 -6.30 -9.33 5.13
CA TYR A 40 -6.59 -7.96 5.54
C TYR A 40 -8.01 -7.87 6.06
N GLU A 41 -8.23 -7.09 7.10
CA GLU A 41 -9.55 -6.73 7.61
C GLU A 41 -9.66 -5.21 7.57
N PHE A 42 -10.35 -4.69 6.54
CA PHE A 42 -10.51 -3.26 6.30
C PHE A 42 -11.78 -2.72 6.95
N LEU A 43 -11.67 -1.51 7.49
CA LEU A 43 -12.79 -0.70 7.97
C LEU A 43 -12.70 0.67 7.30
N VAL A 44 -13.79 1.14 6.68
CA VAL A 44 -13.85 2.46 6.06
C VAL A 44 -14.75 3.39 6.88
N ASP A 45 -14.24 4.58 7.18
CA ASP A 45 -15.01 5.68 7.77
C ASP A 45 -14.75 6.95 6.93
N GLY A 46 -15.70 7.24 6.05
CA GLY A 46 -15.58 8.27 5.02
C GLY A 46 -14.36 8.02 4.13
N ASN A 47 -13.42 8.97 4.10
CA ASN A 47 -12.21 8.89 3.28
C ASN A 47 -11.02 8.22 3.99
N LYS A 48 -11.24 7.65 5.19
CA LYS A 48 -10.20 7.01 5.98
C LYS A 48 -10.37 5.50 5.93
N LEU A 49 -9.25 4.82 5.70
CA LEU A 49 -9.17 3.36 5.76
C LEU A 49 -8.40 2.98 7.03
N TYR A 50 -9.01 2.11 7.81
CA TYR A 50 -8.45 1.48 8.99
C TYR A 50 -8.42 -0.03 8.76
N GLY A 51 -7.76 -0.76 9.64
CA GLY A 51 -7.80 -2.21 9.58
C GLY A 51 -6.57 -2.87 10.16
N THR A 52 -6.51 -4.17 9.97
CA THR A 52 -5.36 -4.99 10.34
C THR A 52 -4.94 -5.88 9.18
N THR A 53 -3.68 -6.26 9.17
CA THR A 53 -3.13 -7.28 8.28
C THR A 53 -2.43 -8.36 9.10
N ILE A 54 -2.39 -9.59 8.59
CA ILE A 54 -1.69 -10.69 9.25
C ILE A 54 -0.27 -10.78 8.68
N GLY A 55 0.74 -10.60 9.54
CA GLY A 55 2.16 -10.69 9.25
C GLY A 55 2.77 -12.06 9.57
N GLU A 56 4.10 -12.15 9.58
CA GLU A 56 4.82 -13.38 9.93
C GLU A 56 4.38 -13.91 11.31
N GLY A 57 4.15 -15.23 11.39
CA GLY A 57 3.77 -15.92 12.63
C GLY A 57 2.38 -15.58 13.16
N ASP A 58 1.41 -15.27 12.28
CA ASP A 58 0.04 -14.87 12.63
C ASP A 58 -0.06 -13.57 13.46
N SER A 59 1.01 -12.76 13.46
CA SER A 59 1.01 -11.47 14.15
C SER A 59 0.07 -10.49 13.45
N ARG A 60 -0.86 -9.88 14.18
CA ARG A 60 -1.71 -8.80 13.65
C ARG A 60 -0.97 -7.48 13.68
N ILE A 61 -0.93 -6.80 12.54
CA ILE A 61 -0.29 -5.50 12.38
C ILE A 61 -1.36 -4.50 11.96
N ASP A 62 -1.44 -3.39 12.68
CA ASP A 62 -2.38 -2.31 12.38
C ASP A 62 -1.99 -1.57 11.10
N ILE A 63 -3.00 -1.30 10.29
CA ILE A 63 -2.87 -0.45 9.12
C ILE A 63 -2.89 1.02 9.57
N VAL A 64 -1.91 1.79 9.10
CA VAL A 64 -1.79 3.22 9.41
C VAL A 64 -1.87 4.07 8.14
N LYS A 65 -2.26 5.34 8.32
CA LYS A 65 -2.41 6.33 7.24
C LYS A 65 -3.28 5.85 6.06
N GLY A 66 -4.26 5.00 6.34
CA GLY A 66 -5.15 4.50 5.30
C GLY A 66 -6.08 5.60 4.78
N LYS A 67 -6.27 5.62 3.46
CA LYS A 67 -7.10 6.58 2.74
C LYS A 67 -7.86 5.87 1.63
N VAL A 68 -9.10 6.29 1.44
CA VAL A 68 -9.95 5.93 0.29
C VAL A 68 -10.15 7.17 -0.56
N LYS A 69 -10.03 7.03 -1.88
CA LYS A 69 -10.26 8.08 -2.85
C LYS A 69 -11.13 7.56 -3.97
N THR A 70 -12.30 8.16 -4.11
CA THR A 70 -13.24 7.80 -5.17
C THR A 70 -13.18 8.83 -6.28
N SER A 71 -12.91 8.37 -7.50
CA SER A 71 -12.80 9.21 -8.68
C SER A 71 -13.78 8.75 -9.75
N LYS A 72 -14.63 9.68 -10.23
CA LYS A 72 -15.61 9.40 -11.29
C LYS A 72 -15.00 8.82 -12.59
N LYS A 73 -13.69 8.97 -12.80
CA LYS A 73 -12.99 8.48 -14.00
C LYS A 73 -12.16 7.22 -13.78
N LYS A 74 -11.76 6.93 -12.53
CA LYS A 74 -10.81 5.86 -12.19
C LYS A 74 -11.36 4.85 -11.19
N GLY A 75 -12.60 5.01 -10.74
CA GLY A 75 -13.16 4.17 -9.68
C GLY A 75 -12.60 4.53 -8.31
N THR A 76 -12.55 3.53 -7.42
CA THR A 76 -12.11 3.68 -6.03
C THR A 76 -10.66 3.24 -5.90
N GLU A 77 -9.80 4.15 -5.42
CA GLU A 77 -8.40 3.90 -5.10
C GLU A 77 -8.23 3.86 -3.58
N ILE A 78 -7.40 2.94 -3.07
CA ILE A 78 -7.02 2.89 -1.66
C ILE A 78 -5.53 3.06 -1.49
N SER A 79 -5.10 3.58 -0.35
CA SER A 79 -3.68 3.63 0.00
C SER A 79 -3.51 3.53 1.49
N PHE A 80 -2.51 2.80 1.95
CA PHE A 80 -2.25 2.60 3.37
C PHE A 80 -0.80 2.20 3.63
N GLU A 81 -0.36 2.26 4.89
CA GLU A 81 0.97 1.84 5.30
C GLU A 81 0.87 0.74 6.37
N VAL A 82 1.77 -0.24 6.31
CA VAL A 82 1.94 -1.27 7.34
C VAL A 82 3.32 -1.09 7.98
N PRO A 83 3.41 -0.72 9.26
CA PRO A 83 4.68 -0.60 9.96
C PRO A 83 5.23 -2.00 10.28
N VAL A 84 6.45 -2.29 9.84
CA VAL A 84 7.12 -3.57 10.12
C VAL A 84 8.43 -3.28 10.85
N SER A 85 8.74 -4.07 11.86
CA SER A 85 9.98 -3.97 12.63
C SER A 85 10.67 -5.32 12.65
N THR A 86 11.79 -5.44 11.94
CA THR A 86 12.55 -6.68 11.82
C THR A 86 13.99 -6.41 12.22
N GLY A 87 14.52 -7.17 13.19
CA GLY A 87 15.91 -7.03 13.63
C GLY A 87 16.28 -5.64 14.14
N GLY A 88 15.33 -4.92 14.77
CA GLY A 88 15.54 -3.56 15.27
C GLY A 88 15.44 -2.45 14.22
N ILE A 89 15.28 -2.80 12.94
CA ILE A 89 15.08 -1.85 11.85
C ILE A 89 13.57 -1.61 11.66
N LYS A 90 13.15 -0.36 11.83
CA LYS A 90 11.77 0.07 11.58
C LYS A 90 11.60 0.43 10.11
N MET A 91 10.71 -0.26 9.42
CA MET A 91 10.35 -0.02 8.02
C MET A 91 8.84 0.23 7.91
N SER A 92 8.41 0.79 6.79
CA SER A 92 6.99 0.88 6.46
C SER A 92 6.78 0.36 5.06
N ILE A 93 5.83 -0.56 4.91
CA ILE A 93 5.39 -1.03 3.60
C ILE A 93 4.23 -0.14 3.18
N VAL A 94 4.40 0.57 2.08
CA VAL A 94 3.36 1.46 1.53
C VAL A 94 2.60 0.67 0.47
N TYR A 95 1.29 0.54 0.67
CA TYR A 95 0.36 -0.09 -0.25
C TYR A 95 -0.47 0.97 -0.98
N THR A 96 -0.66 0.75 -2.27
CA THR A 96 -1.60 1.46 -3.13
C THR A 96 -2.45 0.44 -3.85
N GLY A 97 -3.76 0.61 -3.85
CA GLY A 97 -4.69 -0.32 -4.44
C GLY A 97 -5.71 0.34 -5.36
N GLU A 98 -6.15 -0.41 -6.34
CA GLU A 98 -7.26 -0.09 -7.23
C GLU A 98 -8.36 -1.14 -7.02
N VAL A 99 -9.57 -0.68 -6.71
CA VAL A 99 -10.74 -1.54 -6.58
C VAL A 99 -11.25 -1.84 -7.98
N ILE A 100 -11.11 -3.10 -8.40
CA ILE A 100 -11.49 -3.54 -9.75
C ILE A 100 -13.00 -3.82 -9.79
N ASP A 101 -13.49 -4.51 -8.76
CA ASP A 101 -14.90 -4.86 -8.56
C ASP A 101 -15.20 -5.09 -7.06
N GLU A 102 -16.44 -5.48 -6.74
CA GLU A 102 -16.91 -5.71 -5.35
C GLU A 102 -16.13 -6.79 -4.58
N ASN A 103 -15.47 -7.70 -5.31
CA ASN A 103 -14.79 -8.87 -4.78
C ASN A 103 -13.29 -8.88 -5.06
N THR A 104 -12.76 -7.91 -5.80
CA THR A 104 -11.38 -7.91 -6.28
C THR A 104 -10.73 -6.55 -6.09
N ILE A 105 -9.62 -6.53 -5.34
CA ILE A 105 -8.75 -5.37 -5.20
C ILE A 105 -7.36 -5.75 -5.69
N GLU A 106 -6.81 -4.92 -6.54
CA GLU A 106 -5.43 -5.04 -6.96
C GLU A 106 -4.56 -4.16 -6.06
N LEU A 107 -3.56 -4.74 -5.41
CA LEU A 107 -2.63 -4.06 -4.53
C LEU A 107 -1.24 -4.02 -5.14
N THR A 108 -0.60 -2.87 -5.04
CA THR A 108 0.83 -2.67 -5.31
C THR A 108 1.49 -2.18 -4.04
N PHE A 109 2.65 -2.73 -3.70
CA PHE A 109 3.39 -2.27 -2.53
C PHE A 109 4.84 -1.89 -2.82
N LYS A 110 5.37 -1.02 -1.96
CA LYS A 110 6.75 -0.55 -1.93
C LYS A 110 7.26 -0.54 -0.51
N THR A 111 8.50 -0.96 -0.30
CA THR A 111 9.17 -0.82 1.00
C THR A 111 9.75 0.59 1.11
N LYS A 112 9.39 1.29 2.19
CA LYS A 112 10.01 2.54 2.60
C LYS A 112 10.88 2.24 3.83
N ALA A 113 12.18 2.08 3.61
CA ALA A 113 13.12 2.07 4.70
C ALA A 113 13.09 3.44 5.37
N ARG A 114 12.73 3.50 6.66
CA ARG A 114 12.99 4.70 7.45
C ARG A 114 14.49 4.70 7.68
N GLY A 115 15.21 5.50 6.90
CA GLY A 115 16.67 5.52 6.87
C GLY A 115 17.25 5.35 8.26
N ALA A 116 17.81 4.17 8.53
CA ALA A 116 18.70 3.99 9.64
C ALA A 116 19.92 4.83 9.32
N ARG A 117 19.98 6.07 9.83
CA ARG A 117 21.26 6.55 10.31
C ARG A 117 21.67 5.52 11.36
N GLN A 118 22.59 4.62 11.00
CA GLN A 118 23.36 3.89 12.00
C GLN A 118 24.03 4.97 12.87
N PRO A 119 23.65 5.13 14.15
CA PRO A 119 24.48 5.88 15.07
C PRO A 119 25.61 4.93 15.44
N GLY A 120 26.82 5.16 14.92
CA GLY A 120 28.02 4.44 15.36
C GLY A 120 28.81 3.65 14.32
N PHE A 121 28.80 4.03 13.03
CA PHE A 121 29.87 3.60 12.11
C PHE A 121 30.77 4.79 11.76
N ASP A 122 31.25 5.48 12.81
CA ASP A 122 32.40 6.35 12.73
C ASP A 122 33.63 5.47 13.01
N GLY A 123 34.33 5.03 11.97
CA GLY A 123 35.66 4.45 12.13
C GLY A 123 35.90 3.13 11.40
N PHE A 124 36.13 3.20 10.09
CA PHE A 124 37.19 2.43 9.45
C PHE A 124 37.90 3.37 8.47
N ASN A 125 38.69 4.29 9.03
CA ASN A 125 39.71 5.04 8.30
C ASN A 125 41.07 4.65 8.88
N ASP A 126 41.36 3.35 8.84
CA ASP A 126 42.63 2.81 9.29
C ASP A 126 43.21 2.10 8.06
N GLY A 127 44.12 2.80 7.40
CA GLY A 127 44.82 2.28 6.25
C GLY A 127 45.50 0.95 6.56
N PHE A 128 45.13 -0.08 5.80
CA PHE A 128 45.99 -1.23 5.56
C PHE A 128 46.17 -1.36 4.05
N GLY A 129 47.34 -0.91 3.60
CA GLY A 129 47.87 -1.32 2.31
C GLY A 129 48.28 -2.78 2.33
N GLY A 130 48.30 -3.37 1.13
CA GLY A 130 49.10 -4.55 0.84
C GLY A 130 48.32 -5.85 0.61
N GLY A 131 48.36 -6.30 -0.64
CA GLY A 131 48.71 -7.70 -0.91
C GLY A 131 47.56 -8.69 -1.11
N GLY A 132 47.38 -9.09 -2.37
CA GLY A 132 47.48 -10.51 -2.72
C GLY A 132 46.24 -11.39 -2.54
N GLY A 133 45.69 -11.81 -3.68
CA GLY A 133 45.43 -13.22 -3.96
C GLY A 133 44.30 -13.91 -3.20
N GLY A 134 43.26 -14.31 -3.91
CA GLY A 134 42.34 -15.33 -3.43
C GLY A 134 40.97 -15.22 -4.05
N GLY A 135 40.82 -15.80 -5.25
CA GLY A 135 39.49 -16.09 -5.77
C GLY A 135 38.78 -17.05 -4.81
N VAL A 136 37.72 -16.58 -4.18
CA VAL A 136 36.75 -17.41 -3.48
C VAL A 136 35.36 -17.05 -4.00
N GLY A 137 34.80 -18.06 -4.67
CA GLY A 137 33.39 -18.43 -4.72
C GLY A 137 32.35 -17.36 -4.41
N GLY A 138 31.61 -17.00 -5.44
CA GLY A 138 30.16 -17.20 -5.42
C GLY A 138 29.42 -16.69 -4.18
N PHE A 139 29.44 -15.39 -3.95
CA PHE A 139 28.28 -14.70 -3.41
C PHE A 139 27.59 -14.01 -4.57
N ASN A 140 26.64 -14.70 -5.20
CA ASN A 140 25.58 -14.04 -5.95
C ASN A 140 24.67 -13.34 -4.93
N SER A 141 25.19 -12.30 -4.29
CA SER A 141 24.39 -11.33 -3.57
C SER A 141 23.64 -10.52 -4.63
N GLY A 142 22.52 -11.09 -5.08
CA GLY A 142 21.50 -10.45 -5.92
C GLY A 142 20.80 -9.26 -5.23
N PHE A 143 21.54 -8.49 -4.42
CA PHE A 143 21.22 -7.15 -3.97
C PHE A 143 21.70 -6.09 -5.00
N GLY A 144 21.88 -6.48 -6.26
CA GLY A 144 22.02 -5.58 -7.39
C GLY A 144 20.64 -5.12 -7.88
N GLY A 145 20.16 -4.01 -7.34
CA GLY A 145 18.92 -3.40 -7.81
C GLY A 145 18.38 -2.36 -6.85
N THR A 146 19.03 -1.19 -6.81
CA THR A 146 18.52 0.05 -6.21
C THR A 146 17.35 0.60 -7.04
N GLY A 147 16.31 -0.22 -7.22
CA GLY A 147 15.01 0.18 -7.72
C GLY A 147 14.01 -0.34 -6.71
N SER A 148 13.19 0.54 -6.13
CA SER A 148 12.06 0.13 -5.31
C SER A 148 11.20 -0.80 -6.18
N ARG A 149 11.31 -2.13 -5.97
CA ARG A 149 10.57 -3.11 -6.76
C ARG A 149 9.12 -2.98 -6.37
N GLU A 150 8.37 -2.30 -7.21
CA GLU A 150 6.91 -2.31 -7.16
C GLU A 150 6.44 -3.72 -7.39
N THR A 151 5.77 -4.30 -6.40
CA THR A 151 5.20 -5.63 -6.58
C THR A 151 3.69 -5.55 -6.48
N LYS A 152 3.04 -6.07 -7.50
CA LYS A 152 1.60 -6.06 -7.70
C LYS A 152 1.02 -7.45 -7.46
N PHE A 153 -0.09 -7.53 -6.76
CA PHE A 153 -0.81 -8.76 -6.44
C PHE A 153 -2.30 -8.46 -6.25
N VAL A 154 -3.13 -9.50 -6.26
CA VAL A 154 -4.59 -9.37 -6.16
C VAL A 154 -5.07 -9.99 -4.86
N ILE A 155 -5.96 -9.29 -4.17
CA ILE A 155 -6.71 -9.80 -3.03
C ILE A 155 -8.18 -9.95 -3.43
N LYS A 156 -8.82 -10.97 -2.88
CA LYS A 156 -10.24 -11.25 -3.05
C LYS A 156 -10.98 -11.13 -1.75
N ARG A 157 -12.25 -10.73 -1.81
CA ARG A 157 -13.12 -10.68 -0.64
C ARG A 157 -13.27 -12.10 -0.09
N VAL A 158 -13.11 -12.25 1.22
CA VAL A 158 -13.32 -13.52 1.92
C VAL A 158 -14.80 -13.58 2.27
N GLU A 159 -15.57 -14.26 1.44
CA GLU A 159 -16.92 -14.66 1.83
C GLU A 159 -16.77 -15.63 3.02
N SER A 160 -17.45 -15.34 4.12
CA SER A 160 -17.40 -16.18 5.32
C SER A 160 -17.79 -17.61 4.93
N PHE A 161 -16.89 -18.58 5.14
CA PHE A 161 -17.18 -20.01 4.98
C PHE A 161 -18.13 -20.50 6.07
#